data_AF-A0A6L9M2B7-F1
#
_entry.id   AF-A0A6L9M2B7-F1
#
_cell.length_a   1.000
_cell.length_b   1.000
_cell.length_c   1.000
_cell.angle_alpha   90.00
_cell.angle_beta   90.00
_cell.angle_gamma   90.00
#
_symmetry.space_group_name_H-M   'P 1'
#
loop_
_entity.id
_entity.type
_entity.pdbx_description
1 polymer ?
#
loop_
_entity_poly.entity_id
_entity_poly.type
_entity_poly.pdbx_seq_one_letter_code
_entity_poly.pdbx_strand_id
1 'polypeptide(L)'
;MIYVSHFKKRTPQQRLFRCVLGTVIIGCLVWAFYSIPYDILREERARLFGEELTSGLVLAVSSDNAVDMPDTRLLVEYKYVDPDGFARVTTARLPNSLWTRYRPGSTIQVIFVRTRPDLVRVPDEVEPAFQVWLRELMN
;
A
#
# COMPACT_ATOMS: atom_id res chain seq x y z
N MET A 1 6.61 -62.67 -4.52
CA MET A 1 6.74 -62.32 -5.96
C MET A 1 6.51 -60.82 -6.07
N ILE A 2 7.59 -60.03 -6.18
CA ILE A 2 7.50 -58.56 -6.17
C ILE A 2 7.42 -58.11 -7.64
N TYR A 3 6.26 -57.62 -8.06
CA TYR A 3 6.08 -57.00 -9.37
C TYR A 3 6.80 -55.64 -9.38
N VAL A 4 8.02 -55.62 -9.91
CA VAL A 4 8.74 -54.38 -10.20
C VAL A 4 8.06 -53.76 -11.42
N SER A 5 7.24 -52.74 -11.18
CA SER A 5 6.51 -52.03 -12.24
C SER A 5 7.49 -51.49 -13.29
N HIS A 6 7.26 -51.85 -14.55
CA HIS A 6 8.05 -51.40 -15.69
C HIS A 6 7.89 -49.88 -15.85
N PHE A 7 8.89 -49.10 -15.43
CA PHE A 7 8.90 -47.66 -15.69
C PHE A 7 9.02 -47.44 -17.21
N LYS A 8 7.93 -47.01 -17.83
CA LYS A 8 7.89 -46.63 -19.25
C LYS A 8 8.92 -45.53 -19.49
N LYS A 9 10.00 -45.85 -20.23
CA LYS A 9 11.09 -44.90 -20.53
C LYS A 9 10.50 -43.72 -21.31
N ARG A 10 10.52 -42.53 -20.69
CA ARG A 10 10.01 -41.28 -21.30
C ARG A 10 10.87 -40.88 -22.49
N THR A 11 10.25 -40.41 -23.57
CA THR A 11 10.95 -39.90 -24.75
C THR A 11 11.73 -38.62 -24.40
N PRO A 12 12.84 -38.32 -25.09
CA PRO A 12 13.65 -37.12 -24.82
C PRO A 12 12.83 -35.82 -24.91
N GLN A 13 11.85 -35.77 -25.82
CA GLN A 13 10.92 -34.63 -25.95
C GLN A 13 10.05 -34.43 -24.71
N GLN A 14 9.54 -35.50 -24.09
CA GLN A 14 8.76 -35.41 -22.84
C GLN A 14 9.60 -34.90 -21.67
N ARG A 15 10.90 -35.20 -21.64
CA ARG A 15 11.81 -34.68 -20.62
C ARG A 15 12.04 -33.18 -20.81
N LEU A 16 12.33 -32.75 -22.05
CA LEU A 16 12.52 -31.35 -22.39
C LEU A 16 11.28 -30.52 -22.05
N PHE A 17 10.10 -30.97 -22.47
CA PHE A 17 8.83 -30.28 -22.19
C PHE A 17 8.61 -30.09 -20.68
N ARG A 18 8.87 -31.12 -19.87
CA ARG A 18 8.71 -31.03 -18.42
C ARG A 18 9.72 -30.09 -17.77
N CYS A 19 10.95 -30.04 -18.27
CA CYS A 19 11.94 -29.07 -17.82
C CYS A 19 11.50 -27.64 -18.13
N VAL A 20 11.11 -27.36 -19.37
CA VAL A 20 10.62 -26.03 -19.78
C VAL A 20 9.39 -25.61 -18.97
N LEU A 21 8.40 -26.50 -18.85
CA LEU A 21 7.20 -26.25 -18.06
C LEU A 21 7.54 -25.95 -16.60
N GLY A 22 8.46 -26.72 -16.01
CA GLY A 22 8.94 -26.48 -14.64
C GLY A 22 9.58 -25.11 -14.49
N THR A 23 10.45 -24.70 -15.42
CA THR A 23 11.09 -23.38 -15.41
C THR A 23 10.07 -22.25 -15.57
N VAL A 24 9.07 -22.42 -16.44
CA VAL A 24 8.00 -21.44 -16.63
C VAL A 24 7.17 -21.29 -15.35
N ILE A 25 6.79 -22.40 -14.71
CA ILE A 25 6.01 -22.35 -13.46
C ILE A 25 6.80 -21.64 -12.35
N ILE A 26 8.08 -21.99 -12.17
CA ILE A 26 8.94 -21.34 -11.17
C ILE A 26 9.11 -19.86 -11.49
N GLY A 27 9.32 -19.51 -12.76
CA GLY A 27 9.42 -18.12 -13.22
C GLY A 27 8.14 -17.32 -12.90
N CYS A 28 6.97 -17.89 -13.18
CA CYS A 28 5.69 -17.28 -12.84
C CYS A 28 5.51 -17.09 -11.33
N LEU A 29 5.91 -18.06 -10.51
CA LEU A 29 5.86 -17.93 -9.05
C LEU A 29 6.78 -16.81 -8.55
N VAL A 30 8.03 -16.77 -9.01
CA VAL A 30 8.98 -15.70 -8.64
C VAL A 30 8.45 -14.34 -9.07
N TRP A 31 7.91 -14.23 -10.28
CA TRP A 31 7.32 -12.99 -10.78
C TRP A 31 6.09 -12.57 -9.97
N ALA A 32 5.22 -13.51 -9.61
CA ALA A 32 4.06 -13.23 -8.76
C ALA A 32 4.49 -12.71 -7.38
N PHE A 33 5.47 -13.35 -6.73
CA PHE A 33 5.98 -12.90 -5.43
C PHE A 33 6.72 -11.56 -5.52
N TYR A 34 7.45 -11.31 -6.60
CA TYR A 34 8.14 -10.03 -6.82
C TYR A 34 7.15 -8.88 -7.07
N SER A 35 5.98 -9.16 -7.64
CA SER A 35 4.95 -8.15 -7.91
C SER A 35 4.19 -7.71 -6.67
N ILE A 36 4.39 -8.35 -5.51
CA ILE A 36 3.74 -7.97 -4.26
C ILE A 36 4.45 -6.73 -3.67
N PRO A 37 3.75 -5.60 -3.47
CA PRO A 37 4.35 -4.40 -2.89
C PRO A 37 4.58 -4.60 -1.39
N TYR A 38 5.78 -5.06 -1.04
CA TYR A 38 6.15 -5.39 0.34
C TYR A 38 6.09 -4.18 1.29
N ASP A 39 6.37 -2.99 0.79
CA ASP A 39 6.33 -1.76 1.58
C ASP A 39 4.91 -1.48 2.10
N ILE A 40 3.89 -1.63 1.25
CA ILE A 40 2.48 -1.47 1.65
C ILE A 40 2.09 -2.49 2.72
N LEU A 41 2.50 -3.76 2.57
CA LEU A 41 2.25 -4.80 3.58
C LEU A 41 2.92 -4.47 4.92
N ARG A 42 4.15 -3.96 4.88
CA ARG A 42 4.92 -3.58 6.06
C ARG A 42 4.28 -2.39 6.77
N GLU A 43 3.80 -1.41 6.02
CA GLU A 43 3.10 -0.23 6.53
C GLU A 43 1.76 -0.60 7.16
N GLU A 44 0.93 -1.39 6.48
CA GLU A 44 -0.37 -1.82 7.00
C GLU A 44 -0.23 -2.68 8.27
N ARG A 45 0.80 -3.53 8.36
CA ARG A 45 1.10 -4.24 9.60
C ARG A 45 1.44 -3.29 10.75
N ALA A 46 2.19 -2.22 10.49
CA ALA A 46 2.51 -1.24 11.52
C ALA A 46 1.25 -0.48 11.99
N ARG A 47 0.30 -0.25 11.08
CA ARG A 47 -0.99 0.42 11.36
C ARG A 47 -1.90 -0.42 12.26
N LEU A 48 -2.05 -1.72 11.98
CA LEU A 48 -2.95 -2.61 12.73
C LEU A 48 -2.75 -2.61 14.25
N PHE A 49 -1.55 -2.27 14.74
CA PHE A 49 -1.20 -2.38 16.15
C PHE A 49 -0.84 -1.03 16.81
N GLY A 50 -0.90 0.09 16.09
CA GLY A 50 -0.29 1.33 16.58
C GLY A 50 -0.85 2.63 16.04
N GLU A 51 -2.03 2.63 15.41
CA GLU A 51 -2.70 3.88 15.01
C GLU A 51 -3.19 4.68 16.22
N GLU A 52 -2.80 5.95 16.26
CA GLU A 52 -3.27 6.94 17.22
C GLU A 52 -3.83 8.17 16.49
N LEU A 53 -4.75 8.87 17.14
CA LEU A 53 -5.41 10.06 16.61
C LEU A 53 -4.78 11.32 17.20
N THR A 54 -4.41 12.26 16.35
CA THR A 54 -4.02 13.62 16.73
C THR A 54 -4.77 14.66 15.91
N SER A 55 -4.69 15.91 16.34
CA SER A 55 -5.23 17.05 15.60
C SER A 55 -4.08 17.78 14.91
N GLY A 56 -4.26 18.05 13.63
CA GLY A 56 -3.39 18.89 12.82
C GLY A 56 -4.03 20.22 12.46
N LEU A 57 -3.21 21.15 11.99
CA LEU A 57 -3.61 22.43 11.43
C LEU A 57 -3.28 22.46 9.94
N VAL A 58 -4.26 22.78 9.11
CA VAL A 58 -4.06 22.94 7.67
C VAL A 58 -3.28 24.23 7.41
N LEU A 59 -2.16 24.12 6.70
CA LEU A 59 -1.30 25.25 6.32
C LEU A 59 -1.66 25.78 4.94
N ALA A 60 -1.71 24.89 3.95
CA ALA A 60 -1.93 25.24 2.56
C ALA A 60 -2.77 24.18 1.85
N VAL A 61 -3.45 24.63 0.81
CA VAL A 61 -4.35 23.82 -0.02
C VAL A 61 -3.98 24.15 -1.46
N SER A 62 -3.51 23.15 -2.20
CA SER A 62 -3.06 23.31 -3.59
C SER A 62 -3.71 22.25 -4.47
N SER A 63 -3.74 22.49 -5.78
CA SER A 63 -4.23 21.51 -6.74
C SER A 63 -3.07 20.83 -7.46
N ASP A 64 -2.96 19.51 -7.36
CA ASP A 64 -2.06 18.73 -8.20
C ASP A 64 -2.71 18.45 -9.56
N ASN A 65 -1.92 18.53 -10.63
CA ASN A 65 -2.32 18.10 -11.97
C ASN A 65 -1.63 16.78 -12.33
N ALA A 66 -1.38 15.92 -11.34
CA ALA A 66 -0.77 14.62 -11.55
C ALA A 66 -1.65 13.75 -12.47
N VAL A 67 -1.07 13.29 -13.58
CA VAL A 67 -1.74 12.49 -14.62
C VAL A 67 -2.19 11.11 -14.08
N ASP A 68 -1.53 10.62 -13.03
CA ASP A 68 -1.72 9.27 -12.51
C ASP A 68 -3.01 9.08 -11.68
N MET A 69 -3.64 10.16 -11.19
CA MET A 69 -4.88 10.10 -10.39
C MET A 69 -5.82 11.26 -10.74
N PRO A 70 -6.62 11.17 -11.82
CA PRO A 70 -7.38 12.30 -12.36
C PRO A 70 -8.48 12.85 -11.44
N ASP A 71 -8.95 12.04 -10.49
CA ASP A 71 -10.01 12.38 -9.53
C ASP A 71 -9.48 12.97 -8.21
N THR A 72 -8.15 12.94 -8.03
CA THR A 72 -7.48 13.32 -6.78
C THR A 72 -6.59 14.54 -7.03
N ARG A 73 -7.21 15.71 -7.13
CA ARG A 73 -6.45 16.93 -7.42
C ARG A 73 -6.17 17.76 -6.18
N LEU A 74 -6.76 17.46 -5.03
CA LEU A 74 -6.57 18.28 -3.84
C LEU A 74 -5.35 17.80 -3.04
N LEU A 75 -4.33 18.63 -2.92
CA LEU A 75 -3.19 18.47 -2.02
C LEU A 75 -3.38 19.39 -0.80
N VAL A 76 -3.46 18.80 0.38
CA VAL A 76 -3.53 19.55 1.65
C VAL A 76 -2.20 19.37 2.39
N GLU A 77 -1.52 20.49 2.63
CA GLU A 77 -0.36 20.56 3.51
C GLU A 77 -0.84 20.88 4.92
N TYR A 78 -0.46 20.06 5.89
CA TYR A 78 -0.87 20.21 7.28
C TYR A 78 0.28 19.95 8.24
N LYS A 79 0.18 20.59 9.40
CA LYS A 79 1.12 20.44 10.51
C LYS A 79 0.46 19.72 11.66
N TYR A 80 1.11 18.71 12.21
CA TYR A 80 0.65 17.98 13.39
C TYR A 80 1.78 17.83 14.40
N VAL A 81 1.42 17.43 15.62
CA VAL A 81 2.38 17.21 16.71
C VAL A 81 2.44 15.71 16.98
N ASP A 82 3.66 15.17 16.92
CA ASP A 82 3.99 13.79 17.26
C ASP A 82 3.80 13.52 18.77
N PRO A 83 3.73 12.24 19.19
CA PRO A 83 3.79 11.85 20.61
C PRO A 83 5.02 12.38 21.34
N ASP A 84 6.13 12.54 20.62
CA ASP A 84 7.40 13.05 21.15
C ASP A 84 7.43 14.59 21.27
N GLY A 85 6.34 15.27 20.90
CA GLY A 85 6.20 16.73 20.96
C GLY A 85 6.81 17.48 19.77
N PHE A 86 7.34 16.77 18.78
CA PHE A 86 7.85 17.38 17.55
C PHE A 86 6.71 17.75 16.61
N ALA A 87 6.77 18.96 16.05
CA ALA A 87 5.82 19.36 15.03
C ALA A 87 6.32 18.99 13.64
N ARG A 88 5.54 18.18 12.92
CA ARG A 88 5.84 17.73 11.56
C ARG A 88 4.89 18.35 10.55
N VAL A 89 5.38 18.53 9.34
CA VAL A 89 4.60 18.99 8.19
C VAL A 89 4.56 17.87 7.18
N THR A 90 3.37 17.57 6.66
CA THR A 90 3.18 16.56 5.63
C THR A 90 2.05 16.97 4.68
N THR A 91 1.93 16.26 3.57
CA THR A 91 0.95 16.50 2.54
C THR A 91 0.08 15.27 2.34
N ALA A 92 -1.24 15.45 2.31
CA ALA A 92 -2.18 14.38 1.97
C ALA A 92 -2.90 14.71 0.66
N ARG A 93 -3.22 13.65 -0.09
CA ARG A 93 -4.01 13.73 -1.32
C ARG A 93 -5.47 13.39 -1.04
N LEU A 94 -6.36 14.32 -1.31
CA LEU A 94 -7.79 14.20 -1.01
C LEU A 94 -8.62 14.31 -2.29
N PRO A 95 -9.85 13.75 -2.29
CA PRO A 95 -10.79 13.94 -3.38
C PRO A 95 -11.26 15.40 -3.47
N ASN A 96 -11.55 15.86 -4.68
CA ASN A 96 -11.98 17.24 -4.94
C ASN A 96 -13.27 17.64 -4.20
N SER A 97 -14.12 16.67 -3.87
CA SER A 97 -15.36 16.89 -3.11
C SER A 97 -15.10 17.51 -1.73
N LEU A 98 -13.92 17.31 -1.16
CA LEU A 98 -13.55 17.79 0.18
C LEU A 98 -12.85 19.16 0.19
N TRP A 99 -12.64 19.79 -0.98
CA TRP A 99 -11.96 21.09 -1.09
C TRP A 99 -12.57 22.17 -0.20
N THR A 100 -13.91 22.24 -0.14
CA THR A 100 -14.60 23.28 0.63
C THR A 100 -14.44 23.08 2.14
N ARG A 101 -14.19 21.84 2.59
CA ARG A 101 -14.05 21.45 4.00
C ARG A 101 -12.68 21.81 4.56
N TYR A 102 -11.62 21.64 3.77
CA TYR A 102 -10.25 21.92 4.20
C TYR A 102 -9.82 23.31 3.73
N ARG A 103 -9.62 24.22 4.67
CA ARG A 103 -9.13 25.58 4.40
C ARG A 103 -7.91 25.86 5.26
N PRO A 104 -6.97 26.72 4.82
CA PRO A 104 -5.89 27.18 5.68
C PRO A 104 -6.42 27.67 7.03
N GLY A 105 -5.83 27.17 8.12
CA GLY A 105 -6.27 27.44 9.49
C GLY A 105 -7.37 26.52 10.04
N SER A 106 -7.97 25.64 9.22
CA SER A 106 -8.89 24.62 9.73
C SER A 106 -8.14 23.52 10.47
N THR A 107 -8.77 22.95 11.48
CA THR A 107 -8.28 21.73 12.14
C THR A 107 -8.61 20.51 11.29
N ILE A 108 -7.68 19.57 11.26
CA ILE A 108 -7.80 18.31 10.53
C ILE A 108 -7.47 17.16 11.46
N GLN A 109 -8.22 16.06 11.37
CA GLN A 109 -7.88 14.86 12.12
C GLN A 109 -6.75 14.13 11.39
N VAL A 110 -5.75 13.71 12.15
CA VAL A 110 -4.54 13.08 11.63
C VAL A 110 -4.39 11.74 12.32
N ILE A 111 -4.24 10.68 11.54
CA ILE A 111 -4.01 9.33 12.01
C ILE A 111 -2.54 9.03 11.76
N PHE A 112 -1.80 8.68 12.81
CA PHE A 112 -0.39 8.35 12.67
C PHE A 112 -0.05 7.07 13.43
N VAL A 113 1.07 6.43 13.09
CA VAL A 113 1.53 5.23 13.78
C VAL A 113 2.55 5.63 14.86
N ARG A 114 2.31 5.30 16.13
CA ARG A 114 3.20 5.71 17.25
C ARG A 114 4.65 5.27 17.07
N THR A 115 4.88 4.09 16.51
CA THR A 115 6.24 3.56 16.26
C THR A 115 6.91 4.15 15.01
N ARG A 116 6.13 4.81 14.16
CA ARG A 116 6.53 5.38 12.86
C ARG A 116 5.70 6.64 12.57
N PRO A 117 6.05 7.78 13.20
CA PRO A 117 5.31 9.03 13.03
C PRO A 117 5.47 9.65 11.64
N ASP A 118 6.29 9.04 10.77
CA ASP A 118 6.36 9.27 9.33
C ASP A 118 5.18 8.65 8.56
N LEU A 119 4.58 7.57 9.09
CA LEU A 119 3.40 6.94 8.53
C LEU A 119 2.16 7.67 9.06
N VAL A 120 1.74 8.67 8.31
CA VAL A 120 0.61 9.53 8.64
C VAL A 120 -0.38 9.58 7.50
N ARG A 121 -1.66 9.61 7.87
CA ARG A 121 -2.76 9.77 6.94
C ARG A 121 -3.84 10.65 7.51
N VAL A 122 -4.65 11.18 6.61
CA VAL A 122 -5.87 11.91 6.96
C VAL A 122 -7.07 11.02 6.65
N PRO A 123 -8.18 11.11 7.41
CA PRO A 123 -9.45 10.53 6.98
C PRO A 123 -9.80 10.97 5.56
N ASP A 124 -10.27 10.05 4.73
CA ASP A 124 -10.60 10.29 3.32
C ASP A 124 -9.40 10.55 2.38
N GLU A 125 -8.16 10.32 2.84
CA GLU A 125 -6.99 10.29 1.96
C GLU A 125 -7.11 9.18 0.91
N VAL A 126 -6.76 9.52 -0.33
CA VAL A 126 -6.81 8.57 -1.43
C VAL A 126 -5.61 7.62 -1.33
N GLU A 127 -5.90 6.39 -0.95
CA GLU A 127 -4.92 5.32 -0.81
C GLU A 127 -4.79 4.48 -2.10
N PRO A 128 -3.61 3.88 -2.38
CA PRO A 128 -3.44 2.90 -3.44
C PRO A 128 -4.48 1.77 -3.39
N ALA A 129 -4.98 1.33 -4.56
CA ALA A 129 -6.02 0.30 -4.65
C ALA A 129 -5.65 -1.02 -3.94
N PHE A 130 -4.37 -1.44 -4.00
CA PHE A 130 -3.90 -2.63 -3.30
C PHE A 130 -4.02 -2.51 -1.78
N GLN A 131 -3.79 -1.30 -1.24
CA GLN A 131 -3.88 -1.02 0.18
C GLN A 131 -5.32 -1.07 0.68
N VAL A 132 -6.25 -0.49 -0.08
CA VAL A 132 -7.70 -0.57 0.20
C VAL A 132 -8.15 -2.03 0.20
N TRP A 133 -7.79 -2.79 -0.83
CA TRP A 133 -8.10 -4.21 -0.94
C TRP A 133 -7.53 -5.02 0.23
N LEU A 134 -6.28 -4.77 0.63
CA LEU A 134 -5.65 -5.46 1.76
C LEU A 134 -6.41 -5.20 3.06
N ARG A 135 -6.79 -3.95 3.32
CA ARG A 135 -7.54 -3.57 4.52
C ARG A 135 -8.92 -4.24 4.58
N GLU A 136 -9.63 -4.28 3.46
CA GLU A 136 -10.93 -4.98 3.37
C GLU A 136 -10.82 -6.48 3.67
N LEU A 137 -9.70 -7.12 3.32
CA LEU A 137 -9.44 -8.53 3.60
C LEU A 137 -9.11 -8.80 5.08
N MET A 138 -8.56 -7.80 5.79
CA MET A 138 -8.07 -7.93 7.16
C MET A 138 -9.08 -7.53 8.25
N ASN A 139 -10.16 -6.84 7.86
CA ASN A 139 -11.30 -6.49 8.73
C ASN A 139 -12.37 -7.59 8.74
#